data_AF-A0A6A8G021-F1
#
_entry.id   AF-A0A6A8G021-F1
#
_cell.length_a   1.000
_cell.length_b   1.000
_cell.length_c   1.000
_cell.angle_alpha   90.00
_cell.angle_beta   90.00
_cell.angle_gamma   90.00
#
_symmetry.space_group_name_H-M   'P 1'
#
loop_
_entity.id
_entity.type
_entity.pdbx_description
1 polymer ?
#
loop_
_entity_poly.entity_id
_entity_poly.type
_entity_poly.pdbx_seq_one_letter_code
_entity_poly.pdbx_strand_id
1 'polypeptide(L)'
;LQIDFENELHNLFKAITLKGPCYLHYYLQGYDEPMYTRQQVSLIEKLSQQQLFEYEMNNLVTMMFELESGEYTILSKIIMKPTLLNQTYITYTKLLEQFTMEDIAAQQQVKINTIEDHVLEILIKGYMSNYDDYVELEDQLQFLNFYQQHRGERLKFYKEQFDTLSYFQLKVLIVGFERGDLNVA
;
A
#
# COMPACT_ATOMS: atom_id res chain seq x y z
N LEU A 1 -14.84 20.89 10.45
CA LEU A 1 -14.92 19.42 10.55
C LEU A 1 -15.93 18.83 9.58
N GLN A 2 -17.24 19.13 9.68
CA GLN A 2 -18.24 18.58 8.74
C GLN A 2 -17.98 19.02 7.30
N ILE A 3 -17.84 20.33 7.06
CA ILE A 3 -17.56 20.88 5.72
C ILE A 3 -16.25 20.31 5.15
N ASP A 4 -15.22 20.18 5.99
CA ASP A 4 -13.92 19.63 5.58
C ASP A 4 -14.03 18.15 5.18
N PHE A 5 -14.78 17.36 5.94
CA PHE A 5 -15.08 15.97 5.61
C PHE A 5 -15.86 15.84 4.30
N GLU A 6 -16.90 16.65 4.11
CA GLU A 6 -17.69 16.66 2.87
C GLU A 6 -16.82 17.03 1.66
N ASN A 7 -15.94 18.03 1.81
CA ASN A 7 -14.99 18.44 0.78
C ASN A 7 -13.98 17.34 0.45
N GLU A 8 -13.38 16.70 1.46
CA GLU A 8 -12.47 15.56 1.27
C GLU A 8 -13.18 14.40 0.55
N LEU A 9 -14.42 14.09 0.92
CA LEU A 9 -15.22 13.05 0.28
C LEU A 9 -15.48 13.39 -1.20
N HIS A 10 -15.87 14.63 -1.50
CA HIS A 10 -16.09 15.08 -2.87
C HIS A 10 -14.81 15.01 -3.71
N ASN A 11 -13.68 15.43 -3.15
CA ASN A 11 -12.38 15.35 -3.83
C ASN A 11 -11.98 13.91 -4.12
N LEU A 12 -12.19 12.99 -3.17
CA LEU A 12 -11.94 11.56 -3.34
C LEU A 12 -12.75 10.98 -4.49
N PHE A 13 -14.07 11.19 -4.49
CA PHE A 13 -14.93 10.70 -5.57
C PHE A 13 -14.58 11.32 -6.92
N LYS A 14 -14.23 12.61 -6.95
CA LYS A 14 -13.74 13.28 -8.16
C LYS A 14 -12.45 12.65 -8.68
N ALA A 15 -11.49 12.35 -7.81
CA ALA A 15 -10.23 11.71 -8.17
C ALA A 15 -10.47 10.31 -8.77
N ILE A 16 -11.37 9.52 -8.17
CA ILE A 16 -11.77 8.22 -8.72
C ILE A 16 -12.42 8.40 -10.10
N THR A 17 -13.31 9.38 -10.26
CA THR A 17 -13.97 9.65 -11.55
C THR A 17 -13.00 10.07 -12.66
N LEU A 18 -11.87 10.72 -12.33
CA LEU A 18 -10.83 11.04 -13.30
C LEU A 18 -10.12 9.80 -13.86
N LYS A 19 -10.13 8.69 -13.13
CA LYS A 19 -9.53 7.41 -13.55
C LYS A 19 -10.52 6.48 -14.26
N GLY A 20 -11.81 6.75 -14.16
CA GLY A 20 -12.87 5.98 -14.82
C GLY A 20 -14.24 6.16 -14.12
N PRO A 21 -15.29 5.44 -14.55
CA PRO A 21 -16.58 5.49 -13.88
C PRO A 21 -16.47 5.12 -12.40
N CYS A 22 -17.18 5.84 -11.52
CA CYS A 22 -17.19 5.58 -10.09
C CYS A 22 -18.56 5.09 -9.62
N TYR A 23 -18.62 3.87 -9.10
CA TYR A 23 -19.86 3.27 -8.58
C TYR A 23 -19.86 3.13 -7.05
N LEU A 24 -18.76 3.47 -6.37
CA LEU A 24 -18.67 3.32 -4.91
C LEU A 24 -19.63 4.21 -4.14
N HIS A 25 -20.14 5.29 -4.75
CA HIS A 25 -21.11 6.18 -4.13
C HIS A 25 -22.44 5.47 -3.84
N TYR A 26 -22.81 4.43 -4.61
CA TYR A 26 -23.99 3.59 -4.35
C TYR A 26 -23.86 2.75 -3.06
N TYR A 27 -22.64 2.57 -2.56
CA TYR A 27 -22.37 1.73 -1.39
C TYR A 27 -22.18 2.51 -0.09
N LEU A 28 -22.30 3.84 -0.15
CA LEU A 28 -22.38 4.65 1.05
C LEU A 28 -23.71 4.35 1.78
N GLN A 29 -23.65 4.31 3.11
CA GLN A 29 -24.82 4.12 3.96
C GLN A 29 -24.89 5.21 5.01
N GLY A 30 -26.11 5.59 5.39
CA GLY A 30 -26.38 6.67 6.32
C GLY A 30 -27.48 6.30 7.32
N TYR A 31 -27.87 7.28 8.14
CA TYR A 31 -29.00 7.12 9.04
C TYR A 31 -30.28 6.86 8.22
N ASP A 32 -30.93 5.73 8.48
CA ASP A 32 -32.15 5.25 7.79
C ASP A 32 -32.03 5.04 6.26
N GLU A 33 -30.82 5.05 5.71
CA GLU A 33 -30.57 4.83 4.28
C GLU A 33 -29.61 3.66 4.06
N PRO A 34 -30.13 2.48 3.63
CA PRO A 34 -29.29 1.32 3.36
C PRO A 34 -28.52 1.49 2.06
N MET A 35 -27.32 0.90 1.99
CA MET A 35 -26.57 0.83 0.75
C MET A 35 -27.31 0.02 -0.33
N TYR A 36 -27.03 0.32 -1.60
CA TYR A 36 -27.51 -0.51 -2.71
C TYR A 36 -26.75 -1.84 -2.78
N THR A 37 -27.41 -2.87 -3.31
CA THR A 37 -26.78 -4.13 -3.69
C THR A 37 -26.18 -4.03 -5.09
N ARG A 38 -25.12 -4.80 -5.38
CA ARG A 38 -24.53 -4.88 -6.72
C ARG A 38 -25.56 -5.20 -7.82
N GLN A 39 -26.56 -6.02 -7.50
CA GLN A 39 -27.65 -6.33 -8.43
C GLN A 39 -28.53 -5.11 -8.72
N GLN A 40 -28.85 -4.28 -7.73
CA GLN A 40 -29.62 -3.04 -7.95
C GLN A 40 -28.82 -2.05 -8.78
N VAL A 41 -27.53 -1.85 -8.47
CA VAL A 41 -26.65 -0.97 -9.24
C VAL A 41 -26.50 -1.46 -10.67
N SER A 42 -26.36 -2.78 -10.89
CA SER A 42 -26.25 -3.35 -12.24
C SER A 42 -27.50 -3.07 -13.09
N LEU A 43 -28.68 -3.07 -12.47
CA LEU A 43 -29.95 -2.74 -13.13
C LEU A 43 -30.06 -1.23 -13.44
N ILE A 44 -29.65 -0.36 -12.52
CA ILE A 44 -29.66 1.10 -12.68
C ILE A 44 -28.72 1.51 -13.82
N GLU A 45 -27.48 1.02 -13.77
CA GLU A 45 -26.40 1.37 -14.71
C GLU A 45 -26.43 0.57 -16.00
N LYS A 46 -27.30 -0.45 -16.08
CA LYS A 46 -27.43 -1.37 -17.23
C LYS A 46 -26.11 -2.06 -17.58
N LEU A 47 -25.37 -2.46 -16.55
CA LEU A 47 -24.13 -3.21 -16.65
C LEU A 47 -24.32 -4.65 -16.19
N SER A 48 -23.48 -5.57 -16.67
CA SER A 48 -23.40 -6.89 -16.05
C SER A 48 -22.77 -6.76 -14.65
N GLN A 49 -23.15 -7.64 -13.72
CA GLN A 49 -22.53 -7.66 -12.39
C GLN A 49 -21.02 -7.92 -12.42
N GLN A 50 -20.54 -8.65 -13.44
CA GLN A 50 -19.11 -8.88 -13.63
C GLN A 50 -18.39 -7.58 -13.99
N GLN A 51 -18.87 -6.83 -14.99
CA GLN A 51 -18.27 -5.54 -15.35
C GLN A 51 -18.33 -4.55 -14.19
N LEU A 52 -19.45 -4.51 -13.47
CA LEU A 52 -19.58 -3.67 -12.30
C LEU A 52 -18.56 -4.04 -11.21
N PHE A 53 -18.35 -5.34 -10.95
CA PHE A 53 -17.32 -5.81 -10.04
C PHE A 53 -15.91 -5.37 -10.45
N GLU A 54 -15.56 -5.43 -11.74
CA GLU A 54 -14.28 -4.95 -12.25
C GLU A 54 -14.10 -3.44 -11.99
N TYR A 55 -15.13 -2.62 -12.26
CA TYR A 55 -15.08 -1.19 -11.93
C TYR A 55 -14.97 -0.92 -10.44
N GLU A 56 -15.71 -1.66 -9.61
CA GLU A 56 -15.62 -1.56 -8.15
C GLU A 56 -14.20 -1.82 -7.64
N MET A 57 -13.54 -2.87 -8.14
CA MET A 57 -12.17 -3.18 -7.73
C MET A 57 -11.22 -2.04 -8.12
N ASN A 58 -11.33 -1.53 -9.34
CA ASN A 58 -10.52 -0.39 -9.79
C ASN A 58 -10.80 0.88 -8.96
N ASN A 59 -12.06 1.15 -8.62
CA ASN A 59 -12.43 2.28 -7.78
C ASN A 59 -11.86 2.13 -6.36
N LEU A 60 -11.91 0.94 -5.76
CA LEU A 60 -11.39 0.68 -4.41
C LEU A 60 -9.86 0.83 -4.37
N VAL A 61 -9.17 0.33 -5.40
CA VAL A 61 -7.71 0.51 -5.54
C VAL A 61 -7.38 2.01 -5.64
N THR A 62 -8.09 2.74 -6.50
CA THR A 62 -7.89 4.19 -6.64
C THR A 62 -8.16 4.91 -5.33
N MET A 63 -9.25 4.58 -4.64
CA MET A 63 -9.61 5.13 -3.34
C MET A 63 -8.50 4.91 -2.31
N MET A 64 -7.93 3.71 -2.24
CA MET A 64 -6.87 3.38 -1.30
C MET A 64 -5.61 4.22 -1.57
N PHE A 65 -5.17 4.31 -2.82
CA PHE A 65 -4.01 5.14 -3.20
C PHE A 65 -4.21 6.62 -2.90
N GLU A 66 -5.40 7.16 -3.20
CA GLU A 66 -5.76 8.55 -2.89
C GLU A 66 -5.67 8.81 -1.38
N LEU A 67 -6.27 7.94 -0.57
CA LEU A 67 -6.28 8.11 0.88
C LEU A 67 -4.89 7.96 1.53
N GLU A 68 -4.01 7.13 0.95
CA GLU A 68 -2.62 6.97 1.42
C GLU A 68 -1.68 8.10 0.98
N SER A 69 -2.04 8.90 -0.04
CA SER A 69 -1.20 9.98 -0.58
C SER A 69 -0.92 11.13 0.40
N GLY A 70 -1.68 11.22 1.50
CA GLY A 70 -1.49 12.23 2.55
C GLY A 70 -2.21 13.56 2.34
N GLU A 71 -2.92 13.76 1.23
CA GLU A 71 -3.69 14.99 0.95
C GLU A 71 -5.02 15.08 1.72
N TYR A 72 -5.48 13.97 2.31
CA TYR A 72 -6.76 13.87 3.02
C TYR A 72 -6.53 13.90 4.55
N THR A 73 -6.78 15.02 5.22
CA THR A 73 -6.48 15.18 6.66
C THR A 73 -7.42 14.43 7.60
N ILE A 74 -8.65 14.14 7.16
CA ILE A 74 -9.66 13.40 7.92
C ILE A 74 -9.76 11.97 7.39
N LEU A 75 -9.93 11.80 6.08
CA LEU A 75 -10.16 10.47 5.50
C LEU A 75 -8.94 9.55 5.59
N SER A 76 -7.70 10.08 5.59
CA SER A 76 -6.52 9.23 5.81
C SER A 76 -6.49 8.60 7.21
N LYS A 77 -7.11 9.24 8.20
CA LYS A 77 -7.11 8.78 9.61
C LYS A 77 -8.10 7.66 9.88
N ILE A 78 -9.08 7.46 8.99
CA ILE A 78 -10.07 6.38 9.12
C ILE A 78 -9.62 5.10 8.39
N ILE A 79 -8.48 5.13 7.68
CA ILE A 79 -7.91 3.93 7.06
C ILE A 79 -7.53 2.93 8.16
N MET A 80 -8.17 1.77 8.14
CA MET A 80 -7.77 0.64 8.98
C MET A 80 -6.70 -0.16 8.25
N LYS A 81 -5.45 -0.01 8.67
CA LYS A 81 -4.34 -0.84 8.17
C LYS A 81 -4.48 -2.27 8.71
N PRO A 82 -4.02 -3.29 7.95
CA PRO A 82 -3.96 -4.66 8.47
C PRO A 82 -3.17 -4.70 9.78
N THR A 83 -3.62 -5.49 10.76
CA THR A 83 -2.92 -5.57 12.06
C THR A 83 -1.53 -6.16 11.90
N LEU A 84 -0.52 -5.54 12.51
CA LEU A 84 0.83 -6.12 12.63
C LEU A 84 0.84 -7.29 13.61
N LEU A 85 1.73 -8.27 13.38
CA LEU A 85 2.08 -9.21 14.44
C LEU A 85 2.64 -8.45 15.65
N ASN A 86 2.43 -8.96 16.87
CA ASN A 86 2.81 -8.26 18.10
C ASN A 86 4.31 -7.88 18.10
N GLN A 87 5.18 -8.78 17.64
CA GLN A 87 6.62 -8.54 17.61
C GLN A 87 7.07 -7.57 16.52
N THR A 88 6.37 -7.59 15.40
CA THR A 88 6.49 -6.58 14.35
C THR A 88 6.03 -5.21 14.83
N TYR A 89 4.94 -5.13 15.60
CA TYR A 89 4.46 -3.88 16.19
C TYR A 89 5.49 -3.28 17.16
N ILE A 90 6.11 -4.10 18.02
CA ILE A 90 7.19 -3.63 18.90
C ILE A 90 8.36 -3.09 18.07
N THR A 91 8.77 -3.82 17.03
CA THR A 91 9.82 -3.36 16.09
C THR A 91 9.45 -2.02 15.45
N TYR A 92 8.22 -1.87 14.97
CA TYR A 92 7.71 -0.62 14.39
C TYR A 92 7.82 0.56 15.37
N THR A 93 7.36 0.38 16.62
CA THR A 93 7.46 1.45 17.63
C THR A 93 8.89 1.87 17.91
N LYS A 94 9.85 0.93 17.91
CA LYS A 94 11.27 1.22 18.11
C LYS A 94 11.91 1.93 16.93
N LEU A 95 11.51 1.59 15.70
CA LEU A 95 11.94 2.31 14.49
C LEU A 95 11.45 3.77 14.52
N LEU A 96 10.20 4.02 14.96
CA LEU A 96 9.70 5.38 15.14
C LEU A 96 10.49 6.18 16.19
N GLU A 97 10.98 5.49 17.23
CA GLU A 97 11.90 6.04 18.23
C GLU A 97 13.35 6.21 17.74
N GLN A 98 13.62 5.98 16.44
CA GLN A 98 14.94 6.12 15.79
C GLN A 98 16.00 5.12 16.26
N PHE A 99 15.59 3.96 16.80
CA PHE A 99 16.53 2.84 17.03
C PHE A 99 16.91 2.16 15.71
N THR A 100 18.15 1.69 15.61
CA THR A 100 18.62 0.91 14.45
C THR A 100 18.07 -0.51 14.47
N MET A 101 18.04 -1.19 13.33
CA MET A 101 17.60 -2.58 13.24
C MET A 101 18.49 -3.50 14.11
N GLU A 102 19.77 -3.20 14.21
CA GLU A 102 20.75 -3.90 15.03
C GLU A 102 20.48 -3.71 16.53
N ASP A 103 20.18 -2.49 16.97
CA ASP A 103 19.80 -2.20 18.35
C ASP A 103 18.53 -2.97 18.74
N ILE A 104 17.54 -2.98 17.85
CA ILE A 104 16.28 -3.68 18.07
C ILE A 104 16.51 -5.19 18.14
N ALA A 105 17.32 -5.75 17.23
CA ALA A 105 17.67 -7.17 17.24
C ALA A 105 18.34 -7.58 18.57
N ALA A 106 19.27 -6.75 19.06
CA ALA A 106 19.95 -6.96 20.33
C ALA A 106 18.99 -6.88 21.54
N GLN A 107 18.13 -5.85 21.59
CA GLN A 107 17.15 -5.67 22.66
C GLN A 107 16.11 -6.80 22.71
N GLN A 108 15.65 -7.25 21.53
CA GLN A 108 14.68 -8.35 21.42
C GLN A 108 15.32 -9.74 21.49
N GLN A 109 16.65 -9.84 21.54
CA GLN A 109 17.41 -11.09 21.55
C GLN A 109 17.08 -12.00 20.35
N VAL A 110 16.93 -11.40 19.17
CA VAL A 110 16.66 -12.11 17.90
C VAL A 110 17.78 -11.84 16.89
N LYS A 111 17.80 -12.59 15.80
CA LYS A 111 18.73 -12.36 14.69
C LYS A 111 18.27 -11.16 13.87
N ILE A 112 19.20 -10.46 13.21
CA ILE A 112 18.89 -9.34 12.33
C ILE A 112 17.88 -9.71 11.24
N ASN A 113 17.98 -10.91 10.66
CA ASN A 113 17.03 -11.41 9.66
C ASN A 113 15.57 -11.44 10.16
N THR A 114 15.36 -11.63 11.47
CA THR A 114 14.01 -11.58 12.06
C THR A 114 13.48 -10.15 12.06
N ILE A 115 14.34 -9.15 12.33
CA ILE A 115 13.98 -7.74 12.26
C ILE A 115 13.77 -7.30 10.79
N GLU A 116 14.58 -7.80 9.86
CA GLU A 116 14.37 -7.61 8.41
C GLU A 116 12.98 -8.11 7.97
N ASP A 117 12.56 -9.30 8.42
CA ASP A 117 11.22 -9.83 8.11
C ASP A 117 10.10 -8.98 8.76
N HIS A 118 10.30 -8.44 9.96
CA HIS A 118 9.37 -7.48 10.57
C HIS A 118 9.28 -6.19 9.74
N VAL A 119 10.40 -5.63 9.29
CA VAL A 119 10.43 -4.43 8.44
C VAL A 119 9.69 -4.67 7.13
N LEU A 120 9.87 -5.83 6.51
CA LEU A 120 9.12 -6.20 5.31
C LEU A 120 7.62 -6.26 5.58
N GLU A 121 7.18 -6.83 6.71
CA GLU A 121 5.76 -6.82 7.08
C GLU A 121 5.22 -5.39 7.27
N ILE A 122 5.98 -4.51 7.92
CA ILE A 122 5.64 -3.09 8.12
C ILE A 122 5.44 -2.38 6.78
N LEU A 123 6.39 -2.55 5.85
CA LEU A 123 6.31 -1.98 4.50
C LEU A 123 5.13 -2.58 3.72
N ILE A 124 4.98 -3.91 3.70
CA ILE A 124 3.89 -4.61 3.00
C ILE A 124 2.52 -4.11 3.46
N LYS A 125 2.35 -3.88 4.77
CA LYS A 125 1.09 -3.41 5.37
C LYS A 125 0.93 -1.89 5.37
N GLY A 126 1.85 -1.17 4.73
CA GLY A 126 1.77 0.28 4.53
C GLY A 126 1.96 1.10 5.80
N TYR A 127 2.62 0.57 6.84
CA TYR A 127 2.91 1.34 8.05
C TYR A 127 4.07 2.32 7.87
N MET A 128 4.94 2.08 6.88
CA MET A 128 6.02 2.96 6.45
C MET A 128 6.22 2.83 4.92
N SER A 129 6.85 3.84 4.32
CA SER A 129 7.18 3.91 2.89
C SER A 129 8.58 4.49 2.64
N ASN A 130 9.46 4.41 3.64
CA ASN A 130 10.83 4.93 3.65
C ASN A 130 11.82 3.93 3.00
N TYR A 131 11.64 3.65 1.71
CA TYR A 131 12.50 2.71 0.97
C TYR A 131 13.95 3.20 0.87
N ASP A 132 14.14 4.52 0.80
CA ASP A 132 15.44 5.19 0.71
C ASP A 132 16.32 4.94 1.95
N ASP A 133 15.74 4.56 3.09
CA ASP A 133 16.51 4.22 4.31
C ASP A 133 17.27 2.89 4.16
N TYR A 134 16.92 2.07 3.16
CA TYR A 134 17.46 0.72 2.98
C TYR A 134 18.24 0.54 1.68
N VAL A 135 17.88 1.27 0.62
CA VAL A 135 18.49 1.13 -0.70
C VAL A 135 18.69 2.51 -1.34
N GLU A 136 19.88 2.78 -1.83
CA GLU A 136 20.20 4.03 -2.53
C GLU A 136 19.41 4.17 -3.83
N LEU A 137 19.03 5.40 -4.18
CA LEU A 137 18.18 5.70 -5.33
C LEU A 137 18.71 5.12 -6.66
N GLU A 138 20.03 5.12 -6.86
CA GLU A 138 20.64 4.55 -8.06
C GLU A 138 20.37 3.05 -8.19
N ASP A 139 20.57 2.29 -7.10
CA ASP A 139 20.31 0.86 -7.04
C ASP A 139 18.81 0.55 -7.18
N GLN A 140 17.94 1.40 -6.61
CA GLN A 140 16.49 1.29 -6.81
C GLN A 140 16.15 1.39 -8.29
N LEU A 141 16.59 2.44 -8.98
CA LEU A 141 16.26 2.66 -10.39
C LEU A 141 16.79 1.53 -11.28
N GLN A 142 18.03 1.09 -11.07
CA GLN A 142 18.61 -0.01 -11.83
C GLN A 142 17.83 -1.32 -11.63
N PHE A 143 17.49 -1.64 -10.38
CA PHE A 143 16.74 -2.85 -10.06
C PHE A 143 15.32 -2.82 -10.61
N LEU A 144 14.58 -1.72 -10.45
CA LEU A 144 13.18 -1.62 -10.86
C LEU A 144 13.02 -1.76 -12.38
N ASN A 145 13.93 -1.14 -13.15
CA ASN A 145 13.99 -1.30 -14.60
C ASN A 145 14.19 -2.78 -15.00
N PHE A 146 15.08 -3.48 -14.31
CA PHE A 146 15.33 -4.90 -14.57
C PHE A 146 14.16 -5.79 -14.13
N TYR A 147 13.62 -5.55 -12.93
CA TYR A 147 12.56 -6.34 -12.32
C TYR A 147 11.26 -6.31 -13.14
N GLN A 148 10.92 -5.16 -13.74
CA GLN A 148 9.73 -5.04 -14.60
C GLN A 148 9.72 -6.05 -15.75
N GLN A 149 10.89 -6.37 -16.32
CA GLN A 149 11.03 -7.31 -17.44
C GLN A 149 11.17 -8.77 -17.00
N HIS A 150 11.44 -9.01 -15.71
CA HIS A 150 11.73 -10.32 -15.15
C HIS A 150 10.88 -10.64 -13.92
N ARG A 151 9.65 -10.10 -13.85
CA ARG A 151 8.72 -10.33 -12.74
C ARG A 151 8.43 -11.83 -12.58
N GLY A 152 8.35 -12.29 -11.33
CA GLY A 152 8.01 -13.68 -10.99
C GLY A 152 9.20 -14.65 -10.96
N GLU A 153 10.41 -14.18 -11.26
CA GLU A 153 11.62 -14.96 -11.06
C GLU A 153 11.92 -15.18 -9.56
N ARG A 154 12.72 -16.21 -9.27
CA ARG A 154 13.10 -16.52 -7.88
C ARG A 154 14.08 -15.48 -7.35
N LEU A 155 14.01 -15.17 -6.06
CA LEU A 155 14.89 -14.19 -5.41
C LEU A 155 16.40 -14.41 -5.67
N LYS A 156 16.83 -15.68 -5.82
CA LYS A 156 18.20 -16.04 -6.17
C LYS A 156 18.64 -15.48 -7.53
N PHE A 157 17.75 -15.48 -8.53
CA PHE A 157 18.02 -14.92 -9.86
C PHE A 157 18.38 -13.44 -9.76
N TYR A 158 17.60 -12.67 -8.99
CA TYR A 158 17.89 -11.27 -8.75
C TYR A 158 19.21 -11.07 -7.99
N LYS A 159 19.49 -11.90 -6.98
CA LYS A 159 20.75 -11.85 -6.22
C LYS A 159 21.99 -12.08 -7.09
N GLU A 160 21.86 -12.92 -8.12
CA GLU A 160 22.94 -13.19 -9.09
C GLU A 160 23.20 -12.02 -10.04
N GLN A 161 22.18 -11.21 -10.36
CA GLN A 161 22.32 -10.01 -11.20
C GLN A 161 22.72 -8.77 -10.40
N PHE A 162 22.30 -8.68 -9.14
CA PHE A 162 22.58 -7.59 -8.22
C PHE A 162 23.36 -8.13 -7.01
N ASP A 163 24.64 -8.42 -7.23
CA ASP A 163 25.51 -9.08 -6.26
C ASP A 163 25.88 -8.18 -5.06
N THR A 164 25.86 -6.86 -5.25
CA THR A 164 26.06 -5.83 -4.21
C THR A 164 24.89 -5.72 -3.23
N LEU A 165 23.65 -5.96 -3.68
CA LEU A 165 22.45 -5.86 -2.85
C LEU A 165 22.26 -7.10 -1.98
N SER A 166 21.93 -6.90 -0.71
CA SER A 166 21.53 -7.98 0.18
C SER A 166 20.17 -8.57 -0.21
N TYR A 167 19.88 -9.79 0.25
CA TYR A 167 18.57 -10.40 0.06
C TYR A 167 17.43 -9.56 0.66
N PHE A 168 17.69 -8.87 1.77
CA PHE A 168 16.72 -7.97 2.39
C PHE A 168 16.41 -6.77 1.49
N GLN A 169 17.46 -6.08 1.00
CA GLN A 169 17.31 -4.94 0.09
C GLN A 169 16.53 -5.32 -1.18
N LEU A 170 16.84 -6.47 -1.79
CA LEU A 170 16.08 -6.96 -2.95
C LEU A 170 14.59 -7.16 -2.63
N LYS A 171 14.26 -7.70 -1.46
CA LYS A 171 12.85 -7.86 -1.03
C LYS A 171 12.19 -6.49 -0.79
N VAL A 172 12.89 -5.53 -0.19
CA VAL A 172 12.38 -4.16 0.02
C VAL A 172 11.99 -3.52 -1.31
N LEU A 173 12.84 -3.64 -2.34
CA LEU A 173 12.57 -3.12 -3.69
C LEU A 173 11.36 -3.79 -4.34
N ILE A 174 11.27 -5.13 -4.26
CA ILE A 174 10.12 -5.88 -4.77
C ILE A 174 8.84 -5.41 -4.08
N VAL A 175 8.85 -5.28 -2.75
CA VAL A 175 7.69 -4.80 -2.00
C VAL A 175 7.30 -3.39 -2.43
N GLY A 176 8.24 -2.46 -2.54
CA GLY A 176 7.96 -1.09 -2.96
C GLY A 176 7.34 -1.01 -4.35
N PHE A 177 7.83 -1.82 -5.29
CA PHE A 177 7.28 -1.85 -6.64
C PHE A 177 5.91 -2.54 -6.74
N GLU A 178 5.70 -3.65 -6.04
CA GLU A 178 4.39 -4.34 -6.06
C GLU A 178 3.30 -3.55 -5.30
N ARG A 179 3.69 -2.74 -4.32
CA ARG A 179 2.79 -1.77 -3.67
C ARG A 179 2.50 -0.55 -4.55
N GLY A 180 3.31 -0.29 -5.57
CA GLY A 180 3.22 0.91 -6.40
C GLY A 180 3.83 2.16 -5.75
N ASP A 181 4.50 2.00 -4.61
CA ASP A 181 5.20 3.07 -3.90
C ASP A 181 6.50 3.46 -4.62
N LEU A 182 7.13 2.48 -5.29
CA LEU A 182 8.27 2.70 -6.18
C LEU A 182 7.86 2.43 -7.63
N ASN A 183 8.25 3.29 -8.55
CA ASN A 183 7.93 3.15 -9.98
C ASN A 183 9.16 3.43 -10.84
N VAL A 184 9.18 2.80 -12.02
CA VAL A 184 10.09 3.20 -13.09
C VAL A 184 9.54 4.49 -13.69
N ALA A 185 10.37 5.54 -13.75
CA ALA A 185 10.01 6.82 -14.35
C ALA A 185 9.61 6.71 -15.83
#